data_AF-A0A1F8GIY7-F1
#
_entry.id   AF-A0A1F8GIY7-F1
#
_cell.length_a   1.000
_cell.length_b   1.000
_cell.length_c   1.000
_cell.angle_alpha   90.00
_cell.angle_beta   90.00
_cell.angle_gamma   90.00
#
_symmetry.space_group_name_H-M   'P 1'
#
loop_
_entity.id
_entity.type
_entity.pdbx_description
1 polymer ?
#
loop_
_entity_poly.entity_id
_entity_poly.type
_entity_poly.pdbx_seq_one_letter_code
_entity_poly.pdbx_strand_id
1 'polypeptide(L)' 'MNKYSMTCTCGDVMTVDALSIEEAVSEMKGMMSPGALAAHMADRHAGENLPTMDKFYESIEKNLKLDR' A
#
# COMPACT_ATOMS: atom_id res chain seq x y z
N MET A 1 6.03 10.71 15.18
CA MET A 1 5.89 9.50 14.36
C MET A 1 6.97 9.47 13.31
N ASN A 2 7.34 8.26 12.90
CA ASN A 2 8.15 8.00 11.74
C ASN A 2 7.23 7.94 10.51
N LYS A 3 7.67 8.49 9.39
CA LYS A 3 6.96 8.37 8.13
C LYS A 3 7.41 7.09 7.42
N TYR A 4 6.46 6.27 6.98
CA TYR A 4 6.72 5.09 6.18
C TYR A 4 6.09 5.26 4.81
N SER A 5 6.77 4.79 3.77
CA SER A 5 6.31 4.90 2.40
C SER A 5 6.50 3.60 1.62
N MET A 6 5.61 3.38 0.66
CA MET A 6 5.79 2.38 -0.39
C MET A 6 5.40 3.00 -1.74
N THR A 7 6.08 2.57 -2.80
CA THR A 7 5.85 3.07 -4.16
C THR A 7 5.17 1.98 -4.97
N CYS A 8 4.01 2.30 -5.55
CA CYS A 8 3.34 1.46 -6.52
C CYS A 8 4.12 1.46 -7.84
N THR A 9 3.96 0.42 -8.66
CA THR A 9 4.60 0.33 -9.98
C THR A 9 4.17 1.43 -10.94
N CYS A 10 3.01 2.05 -10.73
CA CYS A 10 2.54 3.22 -11.47
C CYS A 10 3.21 4.55 -11.04
N GLY A 11 4.07 4.52 -10.03
CA GLY A 11 4.78 5.70 -9.49
C GLY A 11 4.05 6.41 -8.34
N ASP A 12 2.83 6.01 -8.01
CA ASP A 12 2.12 6.55 -6.85
C ASP A 12 2.81 6.14 -5.54
N VAL A 13 2.98 7.09 -4.63
CA VAL A 13 3.59 6.86 -3.32
C VAL A 13 2.50 6.90 -2.26
N MET A 14 2.37 5.81 -1.52
CA MET A 14 1.50 5.72 -0.36
C MET A 14 2.33 5.91 0.91
N THR A 15 1.85 6.75 1.83
CA THR A 15 2.58 7.07 3.06
C THR A 15 1.69 6.98 4.29
N VAL A 16 2.26 6.51 5.40
CA VAL A 16 1.61 6.47 6.72
C VAL A 16 2.58 6.95 7.80
N ASP A 17 2.05 7.59 8.84
CA ASP A 17 2.80 7.96 10.04
C ASP A 17 2.57 6.89 11.11
N ALA A 18 3.64 6.30 11.65
CA ALA A 18 3.58 5.25 12.67
C ALA A 18 4.78 5.30 13.62
N LEU A 19 4.71 4.63 14.76
CA LEU A 19 5.84 4.51 15.70
C LEU A 19 6.77 3.34 15.34
N SER A 20 6.23 2.28 14.73
CA SER A 20 6.98 1.11 14.27
C SER A 20 6.57 0.65 12.87
N ILE A 21 7.35 -0.27 12.28
CA ILE A 21 7.03 -0.84 10.97
C ILE A 21 5.78 -1.74 11.03
N GLU A 22 5.57 -2.45 12.14
CA GLU A 22 4.39 -3.30 12.34
C GLU A 22 3.11 -2.47 12.40
N GLU A 23 3.15 -1.33 13.11
CA GLU A 23 2.05 -0.36 13.14
C GLU A 23 1.83 0.24 11.75
N ALA A 24 2.90 0.63 11.05
CA ALA A 24 2.81 1.17 9.69
C ALA A 24 2.16 0.18 8.72
N VAL A 25 2.52 -1.11 8.80
CA VAL A 25 1.90 -2.16 7.99
C VAL A 25 0.41 -2.31 8.31
N SER A 26 0.05 -2.30 9.60
CA SER A 26 -1.36 -2.38 10.02
C SER A 26 -2.18 -1.20 9.51
N GLU A 27 -1.68 0.02 9.64
CA GLU A 27 -2.32 1.25 9.14
C GLU A 27 -2.46 1.20 7.61
N MET A 28 -1.41 0.83 6.89
CA MET A 28 -1.43 0.73 5.42
C MET A 28 -2.46 -0.31 4.93
N LYS A 29 -2.55 -1.47 5.60
CA LYS A 29 -3.58 -2.49 5.31
C LYS A 29 -4.99 -1.97 5.63
N GLY A 30 -5.15 -1.21 6.71
CA GLY A 30 -6.42 -0.60 7.11
C GLY A 30 -6.93 0.45 6.11
N MET A 31 -6.04 1.28 5.57
CA MET A 31 -6.39 2.27 4.54
C MET A 31 -6.80 1.63 3.22
N MET A 32 -6.18 0.50 2.87
CA MET A 32 -6.43 -0.20 1.62
C MET A 32 -7.55 -1.24 1.75
N SER A 33 -8.78 -0.74 1.83
CA SER A 33 -9.98 -1.58 1.68
C SER A 33 -10.06 -2.19 0.27
N PRO A 34 -10.77 -3.31 0.08
CA PRO A 34 -10.97 -3.90 -1.25
C PRO A 34 -11.54 -2.93 -2.29
N GLY A 35 -12.42 -2.01 -1.86
CA GLY A 35 -12.97 -0.97 -2.73
C GLY A 35 -11.93 0.08 -3.14
N ALA A 36 -11.05 0.48 -2.22
CA ALA A 36 -9.97 1.43 -2.51
C ALA A 36 -8.92 0.83 -3.46
N LEU A 37 -8.55 -0.44 -3.24
CA LEU A 37 -7.65 -1.16 -4.14
C LEU A 37 -8.27 -1.32 -5.54
N ALA A 38 -9.55 -1.71 -5.61
CA ALA A 38 -10.25 -1.85 -6.88
C ALA A 38 -10.34 -0.52 -7.65
N ALA A 39 -10.64 0.57 -6.96
CA ALA A 39 -10.69 1.90 -7.55
C ALA A 39 -9.31 2.35 -8.06
N HIS A 40 -8.25 2.19 -7.26
CA HIS A 40 -6.89 2.52 -7.68
C HIS A 40 -6.45 1.71 -8.91
N MET A 41 -6.73 0.41 -8.93
CA MET A 41 -6.37 -0.46 -10.04
C MET A 41 -7.18 -0.14 -11.30
N ALA A 42 -8.47 0.19 -11.17
CA ALA A 42 -9.30 0.59 -12.31
C ALA A 42 -8.84 1.92 -12.95
N ASP A 43 -8.33 2.86 -12.14
CA ASP A 43 -7.88 4.18 -12.60
C ASP A 43 -6.44 4.15 -13.13
N ARG A 44 -5.51 3.54 -12.37
CA ARG A 44 -4.06 3.62 -12.61
C ARG A 44 -3.48 2.39 -13.32
N HIS A 45 -4.19 1.27 -13.30
CA HIS A 45 -3.79 -0.02 -13.87
C HIS A 45 -4.86 -0.60 -14.80
N ALA A 46 -5.47 0.26 -15.63
CA ALA A 46 -6.56 -0.14 -16.53
C ALA A 46 -6.13 -1.28 -17.47
N GLY A 47 -6.80 -2.43 -17.37
CA GLY A 47 -6.51 -3.63 -18.17
C GLY A 47 -5.56 -4.63 -17.51
N GLU A 48 -4.98 -4.31 -16.35
CA GLU A 48 -4.26 -5.28 -15.53
C GLU A 48 -5.23 -6.10 -14.66
N ASN A 49 -4.83 -7.35 -14.34
CA ASN A 49 -5.60 -8.15 -13.42
C ASN A 49 -5.46 -7.61 -12.00
N LEU A 50 -6.59 -7.39 -11.33
CA LEU A 50 -6.63 -7.05 -9.91
C LEU A 50 -5.84 -8.09 -9.09
N PRO A 51 -4.81 -7.70 -8.32
CA PRO A 51 -4.20 -8.61 -7.38
C PRO A 51 -5.23 -9.01 -6.32
N THR A 52 -5.09 -10.22 -5.75
CA THR A 52 -5.86 -10.57 -4.57
C THR A 52 -5.45 -9.67 -3.40
N MET A 53 -6.37 -9.43 -2.47
CA MET A 53 -6.07 -8.64 -1.26
C MET A 53 -4.85 -9.19 -0.51
N ASP A 54 -4.73 -10.52 -0.38
CA ASP A 54 -3.60 -11.16 0.28
C ASP A 54 -2.26 -10.85 -0.42
N LYS A 55 -2.22 -10.90 -1.76
CA LYS A 55 -1.01 -10.54 -2.52
C LYS A 55 -0.66 -9.07 -2.36
N PHE A 56 -1.66 -8.20 -2.27
CA PHE A 56 -1.43 -6.79 -2.03
C PHE A 56 -0.91 -6.54 -0.60
N TYR A 57 -1.44 -7.23 0.40
CA TYR A 57 -0.94 -7.19 1.78
C TYR A 57 0.49 -7.71 1.92
N GLU A 58 0.86 -8.79 1.23
CA GLU A 58 2.25 -9.23 1.14
C GLU A 58 3.16 -8.16 0.51
N SER A 59 2.65 -7.42 -0.49
CA SER A 59 3.40 -6.33 -1.11
C SER A 59 3.64 -5.20 -0.12
N ILE A 60 2.65 -4.84 0.71
CA ILE A 60 2.82 -3.85 1.78
C ILE A 60 3.94 -4.30 2.73
N GLU A 61 3.88 -5.54 3.24
CA GLU A 61 4.89 -6.06 4.18
C GLU A 61 6.31 -6.05 3.60
N LYS A 62 6.46 -6.35 2.31
CA LYS A 62 7.76 -6.41 1.64
C LYS A 62 8.32 -5.04 1.27
N ASN A 63 7.44 -4.10 0.89
CA ASN A 63 7.83 -2.87 0.22
C ASN A 63 7.69 -1.60 1.08
N LEU A 64 6.94 -1.64 2.18
CA LEU A 64 6.83 -0.52 3.10
C LEU A 64 8.14 -0.29 3.84
N LYS A 65 8.68 0.93 3.78
CA LYS A 65 9.98 1.29 4.33
C LYS A 65 9.92 2.64 5.03
N LEU A 66 10.85 2.87 5.94
CA LEU A 66 11.01 4.17 6.59
C LEU A 66 11.40 5.23 5.52
N ASP A 67 10.57 6.26 5.38
CA ASP A 67 10.77 7.41 4.51
C ASP A 67 11.74 8.37 5.22
N ARG A 68 12.97 8.47 4.72
CA ARG A 68 14.08 9.22 5.35
C ARG A 68 14.31 10.56 4.69
#